data_AF-A0A0X3TAT9-F1
#
_entry.id   AF-A0A0X3TAT9-F1
#
_cell.length_a   1.000
_cell.length_b   1.000
_cell.length_c   1.000
_cell.angle_alpha   90.00
_cell.angle_beta   90.00
_cell.angle_gamma   90.00
#
_symmetry.space_group_name_H-M   'P 1'
#
loop_
_entity.id
_entity.type
_entity.pdbx_description
1 polymer ?
#
loop_
_entity_poly.entity_id
_entity_poly.type
_entity_poly.pdbx_seq_one_letter_code
_entity_poly.pdbx_strand_id
1 'polypeptide(L)'
;MAITNIPAGAAAYNKHSDLTTSQASNPVANAPGASQAAGQAGNSAEVRQQNQASLVSHLFGDGKRSLEGAMKLTFQATMEQLNQALAPDLGPEAISQARLQETGMEFWNAENTANRIFQGAANFLPAFQRANPDLEGEALMDKYMDVVGGGLQQGFDEAKGILSELKVFEGNIAETFQKTMDLVFQSMENFRREQLGLPPIEPDASQPEAGASDIGEDAVQSESKSE
;
A
#
# COMPACT_ATOMS: atom_id res chain seq x y z
N MET A 1 41.23 -29.05 -12.79
CA MET A 1 40.80 -28.52 -14.10
C MET A 1 39.29 -28.60 -14.17
N ALA A 2 38.65 -27.48 -14.55
CA ALA A 2 37.33 -27.27 -15.17
C ALA A 2 36.03 -27.84 -14.54
N ILE A 3 35.31 -26.93 -13.88
CA ILE A 3 33.88 -26.57 -14.02
C ILE A 3 33.13 -27.10 -15.27
N THR A 4 31.94 -27.71 -15.08
CA THR A 4 30.77 -27.49 -15.97
C THR A 4 29.43 -27.80 -15.28
N ASN A 5 28.49 -26.85 -15.44
CA ASN A 5 27.02 -26.98 -15.46
C ASN A 5 26.18 -26.54 -14.24
N ILE A 6 26.02 -25.21 -14.15
CA ILE A 6 24.89 -24.52 -13.53
C ILE A 6 24.02 -23.97 -14.67
N PRO A 7 22.73 -24.33 -14.82
CA PRO A 7 21.81 -23.56 -15.65
C PRO A 7 21.29 -22.33 -14.88
N ALA A 8 21.46 -21.16 -15.50
CA ALA A 8 21.10 -19.86 -14.99
C ALA A 8 19.58 -19.61 -14.98
N GLY A 9 19.11 -18.97 -13.91
CA GLY A 9 17.79 -18.33 -13.89
C GLY A 9 17.78 -17.12 -14.83
N ALA A 10 17.10 -17.26 -15.96
CA ALA A 10 16.67 -16.16 -16.83
C ALA A 10 15.70 -16.68 -17.90
N ALA A 11 14.44 -16.91 -17.54
CA ALA A 11 13.35 -17.08 -18.51
C ALA A 11 11.99 -16.80 -17.87
N ALA A 12 11.78 -15.56 -17.42
CA ALA A 12 10.43 -15.01 -17.26
C ALA A 12 10.39 -13.70 -18.05
N TYR A 13 10.45 -13.83 -19.36
CA TYR A 13 10.27 -12.73 -20.30
C TYR A 13 8.90 -12.90 -20.97
N ASN A 14 8.09 -11.86 -20.82
CA ASN A 14 7.12 -11.35 -21.79
C ASN A 14 5.95 -12.23 -22.23
N LYS A 15 4.77 -11.83 -21.76
CA LYS A 15 3.57 -11.85 -22.61
C LYS A 15 2.72 -10.62 -22.26
N HIS A 16 2.80 -9.59 -23.11
CA HIS A 16 1.70 -8.74 -23.58
C HIS A 16 2.28 -7.55 -24.35
N SER A 17 2.68 -7.79 -25.60
CA SER A 17 2.78 -6.76 -26.62
C SER A 17 2.61 -7.45 -27.97
N ASP A 18 1.44 -7.27 -28.59
CA ASP A 18 1.32 -7.32 -30.06
C ASP A 18 0.13 -6.45 -30.47
N LEU A 19 0.47 -5.23 -30.88
CA LEU A 19 -0.29 -4.43 -31.83
C LEU A 19 -0.05 -5.03 -33.22
N THR A 20 -1.09 -5.23 -34.03
CA THR A 20 -0.98 -5.04 -35.48
C THR A 20 -2.33 -4.61 -36.09
N THR A 21 -2.21 -3.48 -36.78
CA THR A 21 -3.13 -2.73 -37.64
C THR A 21 -3.63 -3.48 -38.88
N SER A 22 -4.86 -3.19 -39.31
CA SER A 22 -5.32 -3.14 -40.73
C SER A 22 -6.68 -2.42 -40.79
N GLN A 23 -6.73 -1.11 -41.05
CA GLN A 23 -6.97 -0.41 -42.33
C GLN A 23 -8.35 -0.61 -43.03
N ALA A 24 -9.10 0.51 -43.04
CA ALA A 24 -9.87 1.13 -44.13
C ALA A 24 -11.18 0.52 -44.67
N SER A 25 -12.31 1.26 -44.55
CA SER A 25 -12.99 1.95 -45.68
C SER A 25 -14.25 2.77 -45.26
N ASN A 26 -14.43 3.89 -45.99
CA ASN A 26 -15.40 5.02 -45.95
C ASN A 26 -16.90 4.65 -46.18
N PRO A 27 -17.93 5.56 -46.12
CA PRO A 27 -17.91 7.00 -46.48
C PRO A 27 -18.79 8.04 -45.73
N VAL A 28 -18.55 9.30 -46.11
CA VAL A 28 -19.19 10.59 -45.79
C VAL A 28 -20.67 10.70 -46.23
N ALA A 29 -21.47 11.41 -45.42
CA ALA A 29 -22.66 12.15 -45.88
C ALA A 29 -22.84 13.50 -45.13
N ASN A 30 -22.99 14.58 -45.92
CA ASN A 30 -23.44 15.96 -45.66
C ASN A 30 -24.66 16.08 -44.70
N ALA A 31 -25.06 17.19 -44.06
CA ALA A 31 -24.64 18.60 -43.84
C ALA A 31 -25.73 19.21 -42.88
N PRO A 32 -26.06 20.53 -42.88
CA PRO A 32 -25.47 21.67 -42.15
C PRO A 32 -26.43 22.30 -41.10
N GLY A 33 -25.91 23.13 -40.18
CA GLY A 33 -26.76 23.91 -39.27
C GLY A 33 -25.97 24.85 -38.35
N ALA A 34 -26.42 26.10 -38.26
CA ALA A 34 -25.62 27.26 -37.89
C ALA A 34 -25.70 27.68 -36.40
N SER A 35 -24.63 28.33 -35.96
CA SER A 35 -24.59 29.50 -35.07
C SER A 35 -24.80 29.35 -33.55
N GLN A 36 -23.96 30.14 -32.85
CA GLN A 36 -24.05 30.66 -31.48
C GLN A 36 -23.39 29.84 -30.36
N ALA A 37 -22.19 30.29 -29.96
CA ALA A 37 -22.00 30.93 -28.65
C ALA A 37 -20.52 31.34 -28.49
N ALA A 38 -20.27 32.63 -28.69
CA ALA A 38 -19.15 33.29 -28.05
C ALA A 38 -19.41 33.31 -26.53
N GLY A 39 -18.47 32.81 -25.73
CA GLY A 39 -18.59 32.89 -24.27
C GLY A 39 -17.80 31.83 -23.53
N GLN A 40 -16.46 31.87 -23.57
CA GLN A 40 -15.61 31.08 -22.66
C GLN A 40 -14.24 31.75 -22.47
N ALA A 41 -14.26 33.04 -22.11
CA ALA A 41 -13.09 33.77 -21.59
C ALA A 41 -13.27 34.22 -20.13
N GLY A 42 -14.42 33.91 -19.49
CA GLY A 42 -14.73 34.28 -18.10
C GLY A 42 -14.38 33.20 -17.07
N ASN A 43 -14.30 31.93 -17.46
CA ASN A 43 -14.16 30.83 -16.50
C ASN A 43 -12.71 30.51 -16.11
N SER A 44 -11.70 31.02 -16.81
CA SER A 44 -10.30 30.65 -16.52
C SER A 44 -9.76 31.30 -15.25
N ALA A 45 -10.19 32.52 -14.94
CA ALA A 45 -9.84 33.22 -13.71
C ALA A 45 -10.59 32.65 -12.50
N GLU A 46 -11.88 32.36 -12.66
CA GLU A 46 -12.75 31.83 -11.61
C GLU A 46 -12.41 30.37 -11.28
N VAL A 47 -12.10 29.53 -12.29
CA VAL A 47 -11.57 28.17 -12.10
C VAL A 47 -10.18 28.21 -11.45
N ARG A 48 -9.32 29.17 -11.81
CA ARG A 48 -8.03 29.36 -11.10
C ARG A 48 -8.24 29.75 -9.64
N GLN A 49 -9.16 30.65 -9.34
CA GLN A 49 -9.48 31.04 -7.96
C GLN A 49 -10.07 29.88 -7.16
N GLN A 50 -10.96 29.09 -7.76
CA GLN A 50 -11.53 27.89 -7.13
C GLN A 50 -10.45 26.83 -6.86
N ASN A 51 -9.52 26.61 -7.79
CA ASN A 51 -8.40 25.68 -7.59
C ASN A 51 -7.41 26.17 -6.53
N GLN A 52 -7.17 27.48 -6.43
CA GLN A 52 -6.32 28.05 -5.38
C GLN A 52 -7.01 27.98 -4.02
N ALA A 53 -8.31 28.27 -3.95
CA ALA A 53 -9.10 28.19 -2.72
C ALA A 53 -9.23 26.74 -2.23
N SER A 54 -9.40 25.76 -3.13
CA SER A 54 -9.46 24.35 -2.76
C SER A 54 -8.10 23.83 -2.27
N LEU A 55 -6.99 24.32 -2.82
CA LEU A 55 -5.64 24.01 -2.33
C LEU A 55 -5.41 24.58 -0.93
N VAL A 56 -5.78 25.85 -0.70
CA VAL A 56 -5.68 26.49 0.62
C VAL A 56 -6.57 25.76 1.63
N SER A 57 -7.78 25.35 1.24
CA SER A 57 -8.67 24.56 2.10
C SER A 57 -8.11 23.16 2.39
N HIS A 58 -7.51 22.47 1.42
CA HIS A 58 -6.86 21.17 1.65
C HIS A 58 -5.62 21.30 2.55
N LEU A 59 -4.86 22.40 2.40
CA LEU A 59 -3.64 22.65 3.16
C LEU A 59 -3.88 23.24 4.56
N PHE A 60 -5.03 23.87 4.82
CA PHE A 60 -5.27 24.61 6.07
C PHE A 60 -6.65 24.37 6.70
N GLY A 61 -7.54 23.59 6.08
CA GLY A 61 -8.91 23.37 6.56
C GLY A 61 -9.00 22.43 7.75
N ASP A 62 -8.44 21.22 7.61
CA ASP A 62 -8.51 20.17 8.63
C ASP A 62 -7.09 19.81 9.08
N GLY A 63 -6.69 20.20 10.30
CA GLY A 63 -5.29 20.31 10.72
C GLY A 63 -4.41 19.07 10.50
N LYS A 64 -4.98 17.86 10.54
CA LYS A 64 -4.25 16.61 10.23
C LYS A 64 -4.04 16.41 8.72
N ARG A 65 -5.09 16.57 7.90
CA ARG A 65 -5.00 16.47 6.43
C ARG A 65 -4.16 17.58 5.82
N SER A 66 -4.25 18.76 6.42
CA SER A 66 -3.44 19.95 6.20
C SER A 66 -1.94 19.68 6.38
N LEU A 67 -1.55 19.10 7.52
CA LEU A 67 -0.16 18.75 7.82
C LEU A 67 0.36 17.65 6.88
N GLU A 68 -0.44 16.61 6.65
CA GLU A 68 -0.07 15.49 5.77
C GLU A 68 0.12 15.95 4.31
N GLY A 69 -0.79 16.78 3.80
CA GLY A 69 -0.67 17.39 2.48
C GLY A 69 0.59 18.26 2.36
N ALA A 70 0.86 19.10 3.37
CA ALA A 70 2.04 19.96 3.41
C ALA A 70 3.36 19.15 3.49
N MET A 71 3.39 18.08 4.28
CA MET A 71 4.55 17.18 4.38
C MET A 71 4.79 16.44 3.06
N LYS A 72 3.75 15.94 2.40
CA LYS A 72 3.86 15.28 1.08
C LYS A 72 4.43 16.23 0.04
N LEU A 73 3.91 17.46 -0.03
CA LEU A 73 4.43 18.52 -0.91
C LEU A 73 5.88 18.88 -0.60
N THR A 74 6.23 19.01 0.68
CA THR A 74 7.60 19.31 1.11
C THR A 74 8.56 18.19 0.74
N PHE A 75 8.17 16.93 0.94
CA PHE A 75 8.96 15.77 0.56
C PHE A 75 9.16 15.69 -0.96
N GLN A 76 8.09 15.86 -1.75
CA GLN A 76 8.16 15.88 -3.20
C GLN A 76 9.07 17.01 -3.71
N ALA A 77 8.93 18.22 -3.18
CA ALA A 77 9.77 19.36 -3.54
C ALA A 77 11.25 19.12 -3.17
N THR A 78 11.50 18.55 -1.99
CA THR A 78 12.85 18.21 -1.54
C THR A 78 13.50 17.17 -2.44
N MET A 79 12.75 16.14 -2.83
CA MET A 79 13.25 15.08 -3.71
C MET A 79 13.52 15.56 -5.13
N GLU A 80 12.67 16.44 -5.66
CA GLU A 80 12.92 17.10 -6.96
C GLU A 80 14.23 17.89 -6.93
N GLN A 81 14.44 18.67 -5.86
CA GLN A 81 15.70 19.40 -5.66
C GLN A 81 16.91 18.47 -5.52
N LEU A 82 16.76 17.34 -4.82
CA LEU A 82 17.82 16.34 -4.72
C LEU A 82 18.16 15.74 -6.08
N ASN A 83 17.14 15.39 -6.87
CA ASN A 83 17.32 14.84 -8.20
C ASN A 83 18.03 15.83 -9.13
N GLN A 84 17.68 17.12 -9.04
CA GLN A 84 18.37 18.18 -9.78
C GLN A 84 19.82 18.39 -9.33
N ALA A 85 20.10 18.28 -8.03
CA ALA A 85 21.46 18.38 -7.50
C ALA A 85 22.33 17.18 -7.89
N LEU A 86 21.75 15.98 -7.99
CA LEU A 86 22.44 14.74 -8.31
C LEU A 86 22.58 14.49 -9.82
N ALA A 87 21.80 15.17 -10.65
CA ALA A 87 21.79 14.99 -12.10
C ALA A 87 23.16 15.14 -12.80
N PRO A 88 24.07 16.05 -12.40
CA PRO A 88 25.40 16.17 -13.01
C PRO A 88 26.27 14.91 -12.86
N ASP A 89 26.10 14.17 -11.75
CA ASP A 89 26.95 13.04 -11.39
C ASP A 89 26.29 11.68 -11.70
N LEU A 90 24.97 11.59 -11.53
CA LEU A 90 24.21 10.33 -11.60
C LEU A 90 23.27 10.26 -12.81
N GLY A 91 23.17 11.34 -13.60
CA GLY A 91 22.25 11.46 -14.72
C GLY A 91 20.84 11.89 -14.31
N PRO A 92 19.96 12.19 -15.28
CA PRO A 92 18.57 12.55 -15.02
C PRO A 92 17.83 11.40 -14.33
N GLU A 93 16.94 11.72 -13.39
CA GLU A 93 16.24 10.72 -12.54
C GLU A 93 17.15 9.79 -11.72
N ALA A 94 18.25 10.34 -11.19
CA ALA A 94 19.05 9.68 -10.15
C ALA A 94 18.17 9.09 -9.01
N ILE A 95 17.07 9.79 -8.72
CA ILE A 95 15.97 9.29 -7.89
C ILE A 95 14.76 9.06 -8.80
N SER A 96 14.47 7.80 -9.11
CA SER A 96 13.34 7.45 -9.96
C SER A 96 11.99 7.64 -9.27
N GLN A 97 10.96 8.05 -10.02
CA GLN A 97 9.58 8.16 -9.51
C GLN A 97 9.04 6.83 -8.97
N ALA A 98 9.51 5.69 -9.51
CA ALA A 98 9.20 4.37 -8.98
C ALA A 98 9.70 4.22 -7.54
N ARG A 99 10.96 4.61 -7.25
CA ARG A 99 11.47 4.60 -5.87
C ARG A 99 10.75 5.58 -4.96
N LEU A 100 10.30 6.72 -5.48
CA LEU A 100 9.49 7.68 -4.73
C LEU A 100 8.11 7.16 -4.37
N GLN A 101 7.46 6.42 -5.28
CA GLN A 101 6.19 5.75 -5.01
C GLN A 101 6.37 4.58 -4.02
N GLU A 102 7.51 3.89 -4.10
CA GLU A 102 7.93 2.87 -3.15
C GLU A 102 8.39 3.42 -1.79
N THR A 103 8.55 4.72 -1.58
CA THR A 103 9.10 5.27 -0.31
C THR A 103 8.38 6.51 0.23
N GLY A 104 7.36 7.01 -0.47
CA GLY A 104 6.53 8.13 -0.03
C GLY A 104 5.70 7.80 1.22
N MET A 105 5.01 8.79 1.80
CA MET A 105 4.23 8.58 3.03
C MET A 105 3.17 7.47 2.90
N GLU A 106 2.57 7.30 1.71
CA GLU A 106 1.62 6.21 1.43
C GLU A 106 2.24 4.81 1.49
N PHE A 107 3.56 4.70 1.30
CA PHE A 107 4.29 3.44 1.47
C PHE A 107 4.45 3.06 2.96
N TRP A 108 4.44 4.03 3.86
CA TRP A 108 4.61 3.82 5.31
C TRP A 108 3.26 3.57 6.00
N ASN A 109 2.49 2.61 5.48
CA ASN A 109 1.24 2.12 6.06
C ASN A 109 1.44 0.77 6.78
N ALA A 110 0.39 0.28 7.44
CA ALA A 110 0.44 -0.93 8.23
C ALA A 110 0.75 -2.18 7.40
N GLU A 111 0.13 -2.30 6.23
CA GLU A 111 0.20 -3.44 5.31
C GLU A 111 1.61 -3.60 4.71
N ASN A 112 2.16 -2.52 4.18
CA ASN A 112 3.51 -2.51 3.62
C ASN A 112 4.56 -2.74 4.71
N THR A 113 4.34 -2.22 5.92
CA THR A 113 5.21 -2.49 7.06
C THR A 113 5.16 -3.96 7.46
N ALA A 114 3.97 -4.53 7.55
CA ALA A 114 3.79 -5.95 7.87
C ALA A 114 4.46 -6.84 6.82
N ASN A 115 4.28 -6.55 5.53
CA ASN A 115 4.89 -7.29 4.43
C ASN A 115 6.44 -7.27 4.52
N ARG A 116 7.04 -6.12 4.84
CA ARG A 116 8.51 -6.02 5.01
C ARG A 116 9.00 -6.89 6.19
N ILE A 117 8.30 -6.85 7.31
CA ILE A 117 8.65 -7.66 8.50
C ILE A 117 8.50 -9.14 8.18
N PHE A 118 7.36 -9.54 7.59
CA PHE A 118 7.09 -10.90 7.18
C PHE A 118 8.14 -11.44 6.22
N GLN A 119 8.49 -10.70 5.15
CA GLN A 119 9.53 -11.13 4.21
C GLN A 119 10.88 -11.28 4.90
N GLY A 120 11.24 -10.35 5.79
CA GLY A 120 12.44 -10.46 6.61
C GLY A 120 12.46 -11.74 7.43
N ALA A 121 11.35 -12.07 8.09
CA ALA A 121 11.19 -13.30 8.86
C ALA A 121 11.25 -14.54 7.96
N ALA A 122 10.41 -14.64 6.94
CA ALA A 122 10.29 -15.81 6.05
C ALA A 122 11.62 -16.21 5.39
N ASN A 123 12.48 -15.23 5.08
CA ASN A 123 13.80 -15.47 4.52
C ASN A 123 14.76 -16.28 5.42
N PHE A 124 14.45 -16.44 6.71
CA PHE A 124 15.24 -17.28 7.61
C PHE A 124 14.96 -18.78 7.46
N LEU A 125 13.82 -19.20 6.89
CA LEU A 125 13.44 -20.62 6.83
C LEU A 125 14.51 -21.52 6.19
N PRO A 126 15.14 -21.18 5.04
CA PRO A 126 16.17 -22.04 4.45
C PRO A 126 17.42 -22.19 5.31
N ALA A 127 17.78 -21.16 6.08
CA ALA A 127 18.89 -21.24 7.02
C ALA A 127 18.51 -22.08 8.26
N PHE A 128 17.27 -21.93 8.73
CA PHE A 128 16.74 -22.69 9.84
C PHE A 128 16.65 -24.19 9.53
N GLN A 129 16.21 -24.57 8.32
CA GLN A 129 16.20 -25.94 7.82
C GLN A 129 17.60 -26.57 7.85
N ARG A 130 18.61 -25.86 7.31
CA ARG A 130 20.01 -26.35 7.35
C ARG A 130 20.55 -26.53 8.76
N ALA A 131 20.08 -25.71 9.71
CA ALA A 131 20.47 -25.81 11.11
C ALA A 131 19.71 -26.90 11.89
N ASN A 132 18.59 -27.40 11.35
CA ASN A 132 17.75 -28.43 11.96
C ASN A 132 17.47 -29.56 10.95
N PRO A 133 18.51 -30.29 10.48
CA PRO A 133 18.38 -31.27 9.41
C PRO A 133 17.50 -32.49 9.77
N ASP A 134 17.28 -32.73 11.06
CA ASP A 134 16.47 -33.85 11.56
C ASP A 134 14.97 -33.51 11.65
N LEU A 135 14.58 -32.27 11.34
CA LEU A 135 13.19 -31.81 11.40
C LEU A 135 12.64 -31.56 10.00
N GLU A 136 11.41 -32.02 9.76
CA GLU A 136 10.68 -31.80 8.52
C GLU A 136 9.19 -31.54 8.80
N GLY A 137 8.48 -31.05 7.78
CA GLY A 137 7.03 -30.85 7.82
C GLY A 137 6.57 -30.03 9.02
N GLU A 138 5.55 -30.54 9.72
CA GLU A 138 4.92 -29.86 10.86
C GLU A 138 5.90 -29.60 12.01
N ALA A 139 6.73 -30.58 12.37
CA ALA A 139 7.68 -30.44 13.47
C ALA A 139 8.75 -29.36 13.21
N LEU A 140 9.20 -29.24 11.96
CA LEU A 140 10.09 -28.14 11.56
C LEU A 140 9.38 -26.80 11.65
N MET A 141 8.16 -26.72 11.12
CA MET A 141 7.43 -25.45 11.06
C MET A 141 6.98 -24.97 12.43
N ASP A 142 6.58 -25.86 13.33
CA ASP A 142 6.23 -25.50 14.70
C ASP A 142 7.44 -24.93 15.43
N LYS A 143 8.60 -25.61 15.35
CA LYS A 143 9.83 -25.10 15.95
C LYS A 143 10.28 -23.77 15.32
N TYR A 144 10.07 -23.61 14.01
CA TYR A 144 10.37 -22.35 13.33
C TYR A 144 9.47 -21.21 13.84
N MET A 145 8.18 -21.45 14.00
CA MET A 145 7.23 -20.48 14.54
C MET A 145 7.53 -20.14 15.99
N ASP A 146 7.92 -21.12 16.81
CA ASP A 146 8.33 -20.86 18.19
C ASP A 146 9.55 -19.93 18.26
N VAL A 147 10.57 -20.18 17.44
CA VAL A 147 11.83 -19.42 17.50
C VAL A 147 11.69 -18.06 16.81
N VAL A 148 11.28 -18.05 15.54
CA VAL A 148 11.20 -16.83 14.73
C VAL A 148 9.96 -16.02 15.09
N GLY A 149 8.81 -16.67 15.28
CA GLY A 149 7.59 -16.01 15.75
C GLY A 149 7.74 -15.49 17.18
N GLY A 150 8.41 -16.23 18.07
CA GLY A 150 8.76 -15.74 19.40
C GLY A 150 9.67 -14.50 19.36
N GLY A 151 10.68 -14.49 18.49
CA GLY A 151 11.53 -13.32 18.27
C GLY A 151 10.76 -12.11 17.71
N LEU A 152 9.81 -12.33 16.81
CA LEU A 152 8.92 -11.28 16.30
C LEU A 152 8.06 -10.69 17.41
N GLN A 153 7.43 -11.53 18.24
CA GLN A 153 6.61 -11.09 19.37
C GLN A 153 7.42 -10.21 20.33
N GLN A 154 8.62 -10.67 20.71
CA GLN A 154 9.52 -9.89 21.55
C GLN A 154 9.87 -8.53 20.91
N GLY A 155 10.18 -8.51 19.61
CA GLY A 155 10.49 -7.27 18.89
C GLY A 155 9.32 -6.27 18.87
N PHE A 156 8.09 -6.76 18.71
CA PHE A 156 6.89 -5.91 18.83
C PHE A 156 6.72 -5.38 20.27
N ASP A 157 6.87 -6.23 21.28
CA ASP A 157 6.73 -5.81 22.68
C ASP A 157 7.77 -4.75 23.07
N GLU A 158 9.02 -4.91 22.62
CA GLU A 158 10.09 -3.92 22.81
C GLU A 158 9.79 -2.60 22.07
N ALA A 159 9.35 -2.68 20.81
CA ALA A 159 8.98 -1.50 20.03
C ALA A 159 7.82 -0.73 20.67
N LYS A 160 6.79 -1.43 21.16
CA LYS A 160 5.69 -0.84 21.93
C LYS A 160 6.19 -0.17 23.19
N GLY A 161 7.12 -0.80 23.92
CA GLY A 161 7.78 -0.23 25.10
C GLY A 161 8.43 1.12 24.78
N ILE A 162 9.26 1.16 23.74
CA ILE A 162 9.95 2.39 23.29
C ILE A 162 8.94 3.48 22.91
N LEU A 163 7.92 3.16 22.09
CA LEU A 163 6.91 4.14 21.68
C LEU A 163 6.09 4.67 22.88
N SER A 164 5.86 3.83 23.88
CA SER A 164 5.18 4.21 25.12
C SER A 164 6.05 5.13 25.98
N GLU A 165 7.35 4.84 26.11
CA GLU A 165 8.32 5.69 26.82
C GLU A 165 8.46 7.07 26.16
N LEU A 166 8.42 7.11 24.83
CA LEU A 166 8.40 8.35 24.04
C LEU A 166 7.05 9.10 24.14
N LYS A 167 6.04 8.52 24.80
CA LYS A 167 4.68 9.07 24.94
C LYS A 167 4.00 9.37 23.61
N VAL A 168 4.29 8.57 22.59
CA VAL A 168 3.67 8.67 21.25
C VAL A 168 2.73 7.51 20.94
N PHE A 169 2.68 6.48 21.79
CA PHE A 169 1.84 5.29 21.61
C PHE A 169 0.38 5.55 21.96
N GLU A 170 -0.30 6.39 21.18
CA GLU A 170 -1.71 6.73 21.37
C GLU A 170 -2.43 6.89 20.02
N GLY A 171 -3.76 6.72 20.02
CA GLY A 171 -4.62 6.90 18.85
C GLY A 171 -4.13 6.13 17.62
N ASN A 172 -4.01 6.83 16.49
CA ASN A 172 -3.64 6.24 15.20
C ASN A 172 -2.31 5.46 15.22
N ILE A 173 -1.35 5.84 16.07
CA ILE A 173 -0.07 5.11 16.17
C ILE A 173 -0.31 3.73 16.80
N ALA A 174 -1.08 3.67 17.89
CA ALA A 174 -1.40 2.40 18.54
C ALA A 174 -2.25 1.50 17.64
N GLU A 175 -3.23 2.07 16.93
CA GLU A 175 -4.09 1.35 15.98
C GLU A 175 -3.29 0.80 14.79
N THR A 176 -2.45 1.64 14.16
CA THR A 176 -1.59 1.23 13.04
C THR A 176 -0.59 0.16 13.48
N PHE A 177 0.00 0.32 14.68
CA PHE A 177 0.91 -0.65 15.26
C PHE A 177 0.24 -2.01 15.47
N GLN A 178 -0.95 -2.03 16.08
CA GLN A 178 -1.72 -3.25 16.29
C GLN A 178 -2.06 -3.93 14.95
N LYS A 179 -2.54 -3.15 13.97
CA LYS A 179 -2.84 -3.65 12.64
C LYS A 179 -1.62 -4.25 11.95
N THR A 180 -0.44 -3.62 12.06
CA THR A 180 0.81 -4.18 11.55
C THR A 180 1.14 -5.52 12.21
N MET A 181 1.02 -5.61 13.54
CA MET A 181 1.30 -6.83 14.28
C MET A 181 0.35 -7.97 13.85
N ASP A 182 -0.94 -7.71 13.77
CA ASP A 182 -1.95 -8.70 13.36
C ASP A 182 -1.68 -9.22 11.95
N LEU A 183 -1.38 -8.34 10.99
CA LEU A 183 -1.04 -8.71 9.62
C LEU A 183 0.25 -9.53 9.54
N VAL A 184 1.26 -9.23 10.36
CA VAL A 184 2.49 -10.03 10.41
C VAL A 184 2.20 -11.45 10.88
N PHE A 185 1.49 -11.61 12.01
CA PHE A 185 1.23 -12.94 12.56
C PHE A 185 0.27 -13.75 11.68
N GLN A 186 -0.72 -13.10 11.06
CA GLN A 186 -1.55 -13.75 10.05
C GLN A 186 -0.73 -14.22 8.85
N SER A 187 0.18 -13.39 8.33
CA SER A 187 1.05 -13.77 7.22
C SER A 187 1.98 -14.91 7.59
N MET A 188 2.51 -14.93 8.81
CA MET A 188 3.33 -16.03 9.34
C MET A 188 2.54 -17.33 9.43
N GLU A 189 1.30 -17.31 9.94
CA GLU A 189 0.46 -18.52 9.97
C GLU A 189 0.11 -18.99 8.55
N ASN A 190 -0.23 -18.07 7.64
CA ASN A 190 -0.47 -18.40 6.24
C ASN A 190 0.76 -19.02 5.57
N PHE A 191 1.95 -18.52 5.90
CA PHE A 191 3.20 -19.10 5.45
C PHE A 191 3.44 -20.51 6.03
N ARG A 192 3.19 -20.74 7.33
CA ARG A 192 3.22 -22.10 7.92
C ARG A 192 2.31 -23.04 7.14
N ARG A 193 1.07 -22.60 6.89
CA ARG A 193 0.06 -23.38 6.18
C ARG A 193 0.48 -23.70 4.76
N GLU A 194 1.02 -22.72 4.03
CA GLU A 194 1.57 -22.92 2.69
C GLU A 194 2.69 -23.97 2.68
N GLN A 195 3.64 -23.88 3.63
CA GLN A 195 4.73 -24.86 3.76
C GLN A 195 4.23 -26.29 4.08
N LEU A 196 3.04 -26.41 4.69
CA LEU A 196 2.39 -27.67 5.03
C LEU A 196 1.33 -28.12 4.00
N GLY A 197 1.15 -27.37 2.90
CA GLY A 197 0.14 -27.67 1.88
C GLY A 197 -1.32 -27.47 2.34
N LEU A 198 -1.53 -26.63 3.36
CA LEU A 198 -2.85 -26.29 3.91
C LEU A 198 -3.40 -25.00 3.26
N PRO A 199 -4.73 -24.87 3.11
CA PRO A 199 -5.34 -23.66 2.53
C PRO A 199 -5.09 -22.44 3.43
N PRO A 200 -4.91 -21.21 2.90
CA PRO A 200 -4.66 -20.02 3.71
C PRO A 200 -5.86 -19.67 4.60
N ILE A 201 -5.61 -18.93 5.68
CA ILE A 201 -6.62 -18.22 6.44
C ILE A 201 -6.89 -16.92 5.70
N GLU A 202 -8.08 -16.83 5.09
CA GLU A 202 -8.58 -15.58 4.51
C GLU A 202 -8.69 -14.52 5.62
N PRO A 203 -8.32 -13.26 5.36
CA PRO A 203 -8.65 -12.18 6.28
C PRO A 203 -10.17 -12.11 6.45
N ASP A 204 -10.63 -12.07 7.69
CA ASP A 204 -12.04 -11.95 8.00
C ASP A 204 -12.60 -10.65 7.37
N ALA A 205 -13.38 -10.81 6.30
CA ALA A 205 -14.09 -9.72 5.63
C ALA A 205 -15.23 -9.12 6.50
N SER A 206 -15.36 -9.55 7.76
CA SER A 206 -16.46 -9.18 8.67
C SER A 206 -16.07 -8.18 9.74
N GLN A 207 -14.87 -7.57 9.71
CA GLN A 207 -14.65 -6.39 10.56
C GLN A 207 -15.42 -5.20 9.95
N PRO A 208 -16.43 -4.65 10.65
CA PRO A 208 -17.09 -3.45 10.18
C PRO A 208 -16.07 -2.31 10.22
N GLU A 209 -15.99 -1.55 9.12
CA GLU A 209 -15.39 -0.23 9.13
C GLU A 209 -16.03 0.57 10.29
N ALA A 210 -15.29 0.73 11.39
CA ALA A 210 -15.68 1.58 12.50
C ALA A 210 -15.56 3.03 12.04
N GLY A 211 -16.59 3.52 11.34
CA GLY A 211 -16.56 4.85 10.75
C GLY A 211 -17.80 5.28 9.98
N ALA A 212 -19.00 4.85 10.38
CA ALA A 212 -20.24 5.48 9.93
C ALA A 212 -21.30 5.43 11.05
N SER A 213 -21.10 6.25 12.08
CA SER A 213 -22.18 6.66 12.97
C SER A 213 -22.74 8.00 12.49
N ASP A 214 -23.90 7.96 11.84
CA ASP A 214 -24.89 9.05 11.76
C ASP A 214 -26.25 8.34 11.76
N ILE A 215 -26.88 8.09 12.91
CA ILE A 215 -27.77 8.97 13.69
C ILE A 215 -28.79 9.70 12.81
N GLY A 216 -30.08 9.39 13.02
CA GLY A 216 -31.22 10.06 12.38
C GLY A 216 -32.31 9.06 11.97
N GLU A 217 -32.99 8.40 12.92
CA GLU A 217 -34.22 8.94 13.52
C GLU A 217 -35.40 8.91 12.54
N ASP A 218 -36.19 7.83 12.56
CA ASP A 218 -37.62 8.01 12.77
C ASP A 218 -38.24 6.76 13.40
N ALA A 219 -39.20 7.04 14.26
CA ALA A 219 -39.75 6.18 15.27
C ALA A 219 -41.14 5.67 14.83
N VAL A 220 -41.51 4.51 15.38
CA VAL A 220 -42.88 4.23 15.92
C VAL A 220 -44.04 4.06 14.93
N GLN A 221 -44.48 2.81 14.75
CA GLN A 221 -45.83 2.26 15.08
C GLN A 221 -45.88 0.80 14.55
N SER A 222 -45.89 -0.26 15.37
CA SER A 222 -46.95 -0.80 16.25
C SER A 222 -48.31 -1.06 15.58
N GLU A 223 -48.83 -2.27 15.84
CA GLU A 223 -50.15 -2.88 15.53
C GLU A 223 -50.22 -3.60 14.16
N SER A 224 -50.32 -4.93 14.05
CA SER A 224 -51.24 -5.93 14.61
C SER A 224 -52.70 -5.82 14.13
N LYS A 225 -53.03 -6.55 13.06
CA LYS A 225 -54.30 -7.28 12.76
C LYS A 225 -54.19 -7.79 11.31
N SER A 226 -54.39 -9.07 10.95
CA SER A 226 -55.46 -10.02 11.27
C SER A 226 -56.84 -9.49 10.84
N GLU A 227 -57.26 -9.95 9.66
CA GLU A 227 -58.61 -9.87 9.05
C GLU A 227 -59.13 -8.51 8.58
#